data_AF-A0A6A3PMQ1-F1
#
_entry.id   AF-A0A6A3PMQ1-F1
#
_cell.length_a   1.000
_cell.length_b   1.000
_cell.length_c   1.000
_cell.angle_alpha   90.00
_cell.angle_beta   90.00
_cell.angle_gamma   90.00
#
_symmetry.space_group_name_H-M   'P 1'
#
loop_
_entity.id
_entity.type
_entity.pdbx_description
1 polymer ?
#
loop_
_entity_poly.entity_id
_entity_poly.type
_entity_poly.pdbx_seq_one_letter_code
_entity_poly.pdbx_strand_id
1 'polypeptide(L)'
;MLSPATTVQLPAILDHDLSHALSTLVEKTSRSLASTIALWRNETAADPRPNNALDPISLDILLHGYMHRRTVVDVATGGVHHQFSSPRDPDDEPARTHTSARSYDKALVRSLAEGQASGTYLVINLPAALSWSELRFSPFGCVPKKNTDLQEEARLIHDMSYPGEMSTNASSTPTDLPDLAFESVRRIAQRIEDLTRRYPLRPVKMLKGDVKTAFRLIPVAPSLAAHFAGSCGDLAIIDLALPFGWTGSPAHYGAFGGAISFLVARESPSSLDPSECDDEPFFSFVWVDDHILLEVDRDNRLILA
;
A
#
# COMPACT_ATOMS: atom_id res chain seq x y z
N MET A 1 -23.22 -8.53 -17.59
CA MET A 1 -22.22 -8.01 -18.53
C MET A 1 -21.52 -6.84 -17.84
N LEU A 2 -20.35 -7.09 -17.26
CA LEU A 2 -19.50 -6.04 -16.71
C LEU A 2 -18.80 -5.34 -17.88
N SER A 3 -18.94 -4.02 -17.96
CA SER A 3 -18.15 -3.20 -18.90
C SER A 3 -16.66 -3.43 -18.64
N PRO A 4 -15.82 -3.53 -19.68
CA PRO A 4 -14.38 -3.61 -19.46
C PRO A 4 -13.96 -2.30 -18.79
N ALA A 5 -13.32 -2.42 -17.62
CA ALA A 5 -12.69 -1.29 -16.96
C ALA A 5 -11.80 -0.59 -17.99
N THR A 6 -12.11 0.68 -18.27
CA THR A 6 -11.26 1.50 -19.13
C THR A 6 -9.90 1.58 -18.43
N THR A 7 -8.90 0.89 -18.96
CA THR A 7 -7.54 0.99 -18.47
C THR A 7 -7.09 2.43 -18.70
N VAL A 8 -7.23 3.27 -17.68
CA VAL A 8 -6.69 4.63 -17.70
C VAL A 8 -5.19 4.47 -17.89
N GLN A 9 -4.71 4.88 -19.06
CA GLN A 9 -3.28 4.87 -19.35
C GLN A 9 -2.66 5.97 -18.50
N LEU A 10 -1.99 5.57 -17.41
CA LEU A 10 -1.32 6.49 -16.52
C LEU A 10 -0.20 7.24 -17.27
N PRO A 11 0.07 8.51 -16.91
CA PRO A 11 1.06 9.32 -17.60
C PRO A 11 2.47 8.73 -17.44
N ALA A 12 3.25 8.81 -18.52
CA ALA A 12 4.63 8.32 -18.56
C ALA A 12 5.66 9.35 -18.07
N ILE A 13 5.24 10.58 -17.76
CA ILE A 13 6.09 11.70 -17.36
C ILE A 13 5.49 12.43 -16.16
N LEU A 14 6.36 13.03 -15.34
CA LEU A 14 5.95 13.87 -14.21
C LEU A 14 5.25 15.14 -14.71
N ASP A 15 4.18 15.51 -14.03
CA ASP A 15 3.50 16.79 -14.26
C ASP A 15 4.27 17.91 -13.53
N HIS A 16 5.23 18.49 -14.26
CA HIS A 16 6.05 19.59 -13.76
C HIS A 16 5.26 20.89 -13.58
N ASP A 17 4.24 21.13 -14.40
CA ASP A 17 3.41 22.34 -14.29
C ASP A 17 2.60 22.30 -12.99
N LEU A 18 2.01 21.16 -12.67
CA LEU A 18 1.31 20.94 -11.40
C LEU A 18 2.26 21.05 -10.22
N SER A 19 3.44 20.44 -10.31
CA SER A 19 4.46 20.50 -9.26
C SER A 19 4.90 21.94 -9.00
N HIS A 20 5.13 22.73 -10.05
CA HIS A 20 5.51 24.14 -9.95
C HIS A 20 4.36 25.00 -9.40
N ALA A 21 3.13 24.77 -9.84
CA ALA A 21 1.95 25.50 -9.34
C ALA A 21 1.72 25.25 -7.84
N LEU A 22 1.81 23.99 -7.40
CA LEU A 22 1.73 23.62 -5.99
C LEU A 22 2.88 24.23 -5.17
N SER A 23 4.11 24.20 -5.69
CA SER A 23 5.28 24.82 -5.05
C SER A 23 5.07 26.33 -4.87
N THR A 24 4.60 27.01 -5.91
CA THR A 24 4.26 28.44 -5.86
C THR A 24 3.18 28.73 -4.81
N LEU A 25 2.18 27.85 -4.70
CA LEU A 25 1.13 27.98 -3.68
C LEU A 25 1.73 27.84 -2.28
N VAL A 26 2.55 26.82 -2.03
CA VAL A 26 3.24 26.59 -0.75
C VAL A 26 4.02 27.83 -0.33
N GLU A 27 4.84 28.37 -1.23
CA GLU A 27 5.68 29.55 -0.97
C GLU A 27 4.84 30.80 -0.69
N LYS A 28 3.85 31.11 -1.55
CA LYS A 28 3.04 32.32 -1.42
C LYS A 28 2.12 32.34 -0.21
N THR A 29 1.72 31.16 0.28
CA THR A 29 0.77 31.04 1.39
C THR A 29 1.41 30.51 2.68
N SER A 30 2.71 30.24 2.66
CA SER A 30 3.46 29.64 3.78
C SER A 30 2.76 28.41 4.34
N ARG A 31 2.21 27.57 3.45
CA ARG A 31 1.46 26.37 3.83
C ARG A 31 2.39 25.32 4.40
N SER A 32 1.99 24.71 5.51
CA SER A 32 2.71 23.56 6.09
C SER A 32 2.60 22.33 5.20
N LEU A 33 3.51 21.36 5.40
CA LEU A 33 3.46 20.06 4.75
C LEU A 33 2.08 19.40 4.93
N ALA A 34 1.59 19.32 6.17
CA ALA A 34 0.30 18.72 6.48
C ALA A 34 -0.87 19.39 5.74
N SER A 35 -0.91 20.72 5.70
CA SER A 35 -1.98 21.45 4.98
C SER A 35 -1.89 21.30 3.45
N THR A 36 -0.70 20.99 2.93
CA THR A 36 -0.46 20.75 1.50
C THR A 36 -0.88 19.33 1.12
N ILE A 37 -0.56 18.34 1.96
CA ILE A 37 -1.03 16.96 1.81
C ILE A 37 -2.56 16.89 1.87
N ALA A 38 -3.17 17.58 2.86
CA ALA A 38 -4.62 17.64 2.98
C ALA A 38 -5.28 18.22 1.71
N LEU A 39 -4.71 19.32 1.18
CA LEU A 39 -5.18 19.89 -0.09
C LEU A 39 -5.04 18.90 -1.25
N TRP A 40 -3.90 18.24 -1.35
CA TRP A 40 -3.60 17.28 -2.41
C TRP A 40 -4.55 16.08 -2.42
N ARG A 41 -4.89 15.57 -1.23
CA ARG A 41 -5.86 14.48 -1.05
C ARG A 41 -7.32 14.92 -1.09
N ASN A 42 -7.57 16.23 -1.24
CA ASN A 42 -8.90 16.81 -1.15
C ASN A 42 -9.59 16.51 0.21
N GLU A 43 -8.80 16.50 1.29
CA GLU A 43 -9.29 16.42 2.67
C GLU A 43 -9.99 17.73 3.04
N THR A 44 -11.15 17.63 3.68
CA THR A 44 -11.97 18.79 4.08
C THR A 44 -12.33 18.71 5.56
N ALA A 45 -12.83 19.81 6.13
CA ALA A 45 -13.34 19.78 7.50
C ALA A 45 -14.55 18.83 7.67
N ALA A 46 -15.30 18.57 6.60
CA ALA A 46 -16.44 17.66 6.61
C ALA A 46 -16.02 16.19 6.44
N ASP A 47 -14.95 15.96 5.69
CA ASP A 47 -14.36 14.64 5.47
C ASP A 47 -12.83 14.74 5.50
N PRO A 48 -12.20 14.53 6.68
CA PRO A 48 -10.75 14.65 6.85
C PRO A 48 -10.02 13.34 6.51
N ARG A 49 -10.71 12.32 6.00
CA ARG A 49 -10.10 11.01 5.75
C ARG A 49 -9.10 11.12 4.59
N PRO A 50 -7.94 10.46 4.69
CA PRO A 50 -6.94 10.50 3.62
C PRO A 50 -7.29 9.61 2.43
N ASN A 51 -8.27 8.71 2.58
CA ASN A 51 -8.83 7.90 1.50
C ASN A 51 -10.34 7.69 1.71
N ASN A 52 -11.16 8.43 0.95
CA ASN A 52 -12.62 8.42 1.11
C ASN A 52 -13.26 7.08 0.73
N ALA A 53 -12.54 6.20 0.02
CA ALA A 53 -13.02 4.86 -0.29
C ALA A 53 -13.03 3.93 0.93
N LEU A 54 -12.28 4.26 1.99
CA LEU A 54 -12.29 3.51 3.25
C LEU A 54 -13.30 4.14 4.21
N ASP A 55 -14.43 3.47 4.45
CA ASP A 55 -15.42 3.90 5.45
C ASP A 55 -15.12 3.25 6.82
N PRO A 56 -14.64 4.04 7.81
CA PRO A 56 -14.30 3.49 9.13
C PRO A 56 -15.50 2.88 9.85
N ILE A 57 -16.71 3.41 9.64
CA ILE A 57 -17.93 2.93 10.32
C ILE A 57 -18.29 1.54 9.82
N SER A 58 -18.39 1.36 8.50
CA SER A 58 -18.66 0.04 7.91
C SER A 58 -17.56 -0.96 8.24
N LEU A 59 -16.29 -0.55 8.18
CA LEU A 59 -15.16 -1.41 8.55
C LEU A 59 -15.24 -1.87 10.01
N ASP A 60 -15.61 -0.97 10.92
CA ASP A 60 -15.75 -1.28 12.35
C ASP A 60 -16.86 -2.33 12.61
N ILE A 61 -17.97 -2.22 11.88
CA ILE A 61 -19.10 -3.17 11.96
C ILE A 61 -18.71 -4.53 11.35
N LEU A 62 -18.20 -4.52 10.11
CA LEU A 62 -17.90 -5.73 9.34
C LEU A 62 -16.78 -6.55 9.99
N LEU A 63 -15.77 -5.88 10.56
CA LEU A 63 -14.61 -6.52 11.17
C LEU A 63 -14.82 -6.87 12.64
N HIS A 64 -16.07 -6.96 13.10
CA HIS A 64 -16.36 -7.38 14.46
C HIS A 64 -15.76 -8.77 14.77
N GLY A 65 -14.86 -8.81 15.77
CA GLY A 65 -14.14 -10.02 16.18
C GLY A 65 -12.81 -10.25 15.45
N TYR A 66 -12.44 -9.39 14.49
CA TYR A 66 -11.12 -9.44 13.85
C TYR A 66 -10.05 -8.80 14.73
N MET A 67 -8.90 -9.46 14.88
CA MET A 67 -7.84 -9.03 15.80
C MET A 67 -7.25 -7.64 15.48
N HIS A 68 -7.15 -7.29 14.20
CA HIS A 68 -6.65 -5.98 13.75
C HIS A 68 -7.75 -5.00 13.37
N ARG A 69 -9.01 -5.23 13.78
CA ARG A 69 -10.14 -4.33 13.51
C ARG A 69 -9.78 -2.87 13.83
N ARG A 70 -9.24 -2.62 15.02
CA ARG A 70 -8.92 -1.25 15.46
C ARG A 70 -7.83 -0.62 14.60
N THR A 71 -6.77 -1.36 14.27
CA THR A 71 -5.72 -0.90 13.35
C THR A 71 -6.29 -0.49 12.00
N VAL A 72 -7.17 -1.31 11.42
CA VAL A 72 -7.80 -1.02 10.12
C VAL A 72 -8.68 0.24 10.20
N VAL A 73 -9.48 0.38 11.26
CA VAL A 73 -10.36 1.55 11.48
C VAL A 73 -9.55 2.82 11.71
N ASP A 74 -8.49 2.76 12.52
CA ASP A 74 -7.63 3.91 12.81
C ASP A 74 -6.93 4.39 11.51
N VAL A 75 -6.44 3.47 10.69
CA VAL A 75 -5.84 3.78 9.39
C VAL A 75 -6.87 4.32 8.39
N ALA A 76 -8.08 3.78 8.34
CA ALA A 76 -9.15 4.31 7.49
C ALA A 76 -9.56 5.74 7.92
N THR A 77 -9.39 6.08 9.19
CA THR A 77 -9.77 7.39 9.76
C THR A 77 -8.72 8.46 9.48
N GLY A 78 -7.43 8.18 9.76
CA GLY A 78 -6.36 9.19 9.74
C GLY A 78 -5.11 8.80 8.94
N GLY A 79 -5.11 7.61 8.36
CA GLY A 79 -3.91 7.02 7.76
C GLY A 79 -3.01 6.37 8.79
N VAL A 80 -1.96 5.71 8.31
CA VAL A 80 -0.97 5.08 9.19
C VAL A 80 -0.19 6.15 9.96
N HIS A 81 -0.19 6.02 11.27
CA HIS A 81 0.67 6.78 12.18
C HIS A 81 1.76 5.85 12.72
N HIS A 82 2.97 6.37 12.85
CA HIS A 82 4.06 5.68 13.53
C HIS A 82 4.95 6.71 14.23
N GLN A 83 5.33 6.42 15.47
CA GLN A 83 6.29 7.23 16.22
C GLN A 83 7.63 6.50 16.20
N PHE A 84 8.64 7.16 15.64
CA PHE A 84 10.00 6.65 15.65
C PHE A 84 10.64 6.92 17.01
N SER A 85 11.44 5.98 17.52
CA SER A 85 12.04 6.07 18.86
C SER A 85 13.10 7.18 18.96
N SER A 86 13.92 7.31 17.92
CA SER A 86 14.96 8.34 17.79
C SER A 86 15.08 8.76 16.31
N PRO A 87 14.07 9.43 15.73
CA PRO A 87 14.14 9.85 14.35
C PRO A 87 15.31 10.83 14.19
N ARG A 88 16.12 10.63 13.16
CA ARG A 88 17.14 11.63 12.79
C ARG A 88 16.51 12.99 12.50
N ASP A 89 17.31 14.05 12.51
CA ASP A 89 16.81 15.38 12.17
C ASP A 89 16.35 15.44 10.69
N PRO A 90 15.43 16.38 10.35
CA PRO A 90 15.10 16.71 8.97
C PRO A 90 16.35 17.06 8.16
N ASP A 91 16.36 16.75 6.86
CA ASP A 91 17.48 17.09 6.01
C ASP A 91 17.38 18.51 5.46
N ASP A 92 18.53 19.19 5.39
CA ASP A 92 18.70 20.45 4.66
C ASP A 92 18.93 20.22 3.15
N GLU A 93 19.33 19.00 2.75
CA GLU A 93 19.58 18.62 1.35
C GLU A 93 19.02 17.23 1.02
N PRO A 94 18.55 17.00 -0.22
CA PRO A 94 18.01 15.70 -0.59
C PRO A 94 19.09 14.62 -0.67
N ALA A 95 18.74 13.41 -0.22
CA ALA A 95 19.54 12.22 -0.46
C ALA A 95 19.65 11.94 -1.98
N ARG A 96 20.87 11.66 -2.43
CA ARG A 96 21.14 11.32 -3.84
C ARG A 96 20.59 9.92 -4.14
N THR A 97 19.59 9.86 -5.03
CA THR A 97 19.08 8.62 -5.62
C THR A 97 20.22 7.73 -6.15
N HIS A 98 20.14 6.42 -5.88
CA HIS A 98 21.18 5.44 -6.15
C HIS A 98 21.52 5.35 -7.64
N THR A 99 22.76 4.93 -7.96
CA THR A 99 23.20 4.75 -9.35
C THR A 99 22.28 3.80 -10.13
N SER A 100 21.75 2.75 -9.48
CA SER A 100 20.80 1.83 -10.10
C SER A 100 19.57 2.56 -10.64
N ALA A 101 18.93 3.41 -9.85
CA ALA A 101 17.78 4.19 -10.29
C ALA A 101 18.14 5.21 -11.40
N ARG A 102 19.33 5.84 -11.33
CA ARG A 102 19.79 6.76 -12.39
C ARG A 102 20.06 6.07 -13.73
N SER A 103 20.52 4.82 -13.69
CA SER A 103 20.70 3.99 -14.90
C SER A 103 19.37 3.55 -15.53
N TYR A 104 18.25 3.69 -14.80
CA TYR A 104 16.88 3.35 -15.23
C TYR A 104 15.94 4.56 -15.12
N ASP A 105 16.43 5.74 -15.53
CA ASP A 105 15.74 7.02 -15.37
C ASP A 105 14.31 7.03 -15.93
N LYS A 106 14.09 6.38 -17.09
CA LYS A 106 12.74 6.26 -17.69
C LYS A 106 11.76 5.47 -16.81
N ALA A 107 12.18 4.32 -16.28
CA ALA A 107 11.33 3.49 -15.44
C ALA A 107 11.07 4.15 -14.08
N LEU A 108 12.07 4.85 -13.53
CA LEU A 108 11.93 5.68 -12.34
C LEU A 108 10.89 6.78 -12.57
N VAL A 109 11.10 7.65 -13.56
CA VAL A 109 10.22 8.78 -13.87
C VAL A 109 8.79 8.31 -14.14
N ARG A 110 8.63 7.21 -14.89
CA ARG A 110 7.30 6.61 -15.12
C ARG A 110 6.64 6.18 -13.81
N SER A 111 7.35 5.46 -12.94
CA SER A 111 6.77 5.03 -11.65
C SER A 111 6.40 6.22 -10.76
N LEU A 112 7.20 7.28 -10.77
CA LEU A 112 6.92 8.51 -10.02
C LEU A 112 5.71 9.26 -10.63
N ALA A 113 5.61 9.32 -11.96
CA ALA A 113 4.47 9.90 -12.68
C ALA A 113 3.16 9.15 -12.41
N GLU A 114 3.21 7.81 -12.41
CA GLU A 114 2.07 6.96 -12.05
C GLU A 114 1.62 7.20 -10.59
N GLY A 115 2.57 7.37 -9.68
CA GLY A 115 2.28 7.70 -8.28
C GLY A 115 1.73 9.11 -8.09
N GLN A 116 2.23 10.10 -8.83
CA GLN A 116 1.69 11.46 -8.85
C GLN A 116 0.25 11.47 -9.38
N ALA A 117 0.01 10.83 -10.52
CA ALA A 117 -1.31 10.79 -11.14
C ALA A 117 -2.36 10.04 -10.30
N SER A 118 -1.94 9.02 -9.55
CA SER A 118 -2.81 8.30 -8.61
C SER A 118 -2.99 9.00 -7.27
N GLY A 119 -2.31 10.12 -7.03
CA GLY A 119 -2.35 10.86 -5.75
C GLY A 119 -1.53 10.23 -4.63
N THR A 120 -0.82 9.13 -4.88
CA THR A 120 0.01 8.43 -3.89
C THR A 120 1.38 9.07 -3.69
N TYR A 121 1.80 9.96 -4.60
CA TYR A 121 2.94 10.86 -4.41
C TYR A 121 2.51 12.32 -4.43
N LEU A 122 3.05 13.10 -3.49
CA LEU A 122 3.11 14.55 -3.61
C LEU A 122 4.46 14.94 -4.20
N VAL A 123 4.42 15.70 -5.30
CA VAL A 123 5.61 16.13 -6.05
C VAL A 123 5.73 17.65 -5.97
N ILE A 124 6.83 18.14 -5.41
CA ILE A 124 7.07 19.56 -5.08
C ILE A 124 8.50 19.94 -5.46
N ASN A 125 8.74 21.17 -5.88
CA ASN A 125 10.09 21.68 -6.13
C ASN A 125 10.92 21.67 -4.84
N LEU A 126 12.16 21.21 -4.91
CA LEU A 126 13.04 21.06 -3.75
C LEU A 126 13.11 22.29 -2.84
N PRO A 127 13.27 23.53 -3.33
CA PRO A 127 13.32 24.71 -2.45
C PRO A 127 12.07 24.88 -1.59
N ALA A 128 10.88 24.69 -2.18
CA ALA A 128 9.61 24.78 -1.45
C ALA A 128 9.50 23.63 -0.43
N ALA A 129 9.87 22.40 -0.82
CA ALA A 129 9.80 21.24 0.06
C ALA A 129 10.77 21.34 1.26
N LEU A 130 12.00 21.80 1.03
CA LEU A 130 13.02 21.99 2.08
C LEU A 130 12.64 23.13 3.03
N SER A 131 11.85 24.12 2.58
CA SER A 131 11.38 25.21 3.43
C SER A 131 10.48 24.78 4.59
N TRP A 132 9.91 23.56 4.54
CA TRP A 132 9.18 22.99 5.65
C TRP A 132 10.10 22.60 6.82
N SER A 133 11.35 22.23 6.54
CA SER A 133 12.27 21.68 7.55
C SER A 133 11.68 20.48 8.32
N GLU A 134 10.87 19.67 7.63
CA GLU A 134 10.20 18.48 8.21
C GLU A 134 10.69 17.16 7.57
N LEU A 135 11.22 17.23 6.34
CA LEU A 135 11.41 16.05 5.47
C LEU A 135 12.70 15.29 5.78
N ARG A 136 12.62 13.96 5.67
CA ARG A 136 13.77 13.05 5.71
C ARG A 136 13.83 12.29 4.39
N PHE A 137 14.88 12.55 3.64
CA PHE A 137 15.10 11.97 2.32
C PHE A 137 15.81 10.63 2.43
N SER A 138 15.25 9.65 1.73
CA SER A 138 15.86 8.35 1.45
C SER A 138 15.98 8.18 -0.07
N PRO A 139 17.09 7.62 -0.57
CA PRO A 139 17.33 7.54 -2.00
C PRO A 139 16.38 6.52 -2.65
N PHE A 140 16.00 6.79 -3.90
CA PHE A 140 15.34 5.78 -4.72
C PHE A 140 16.37 4.79 -5.29
N GLY A 141 15.94 3.55 -5.49
CA GLY A 141 16.64 2.50 -6.20
C GLY A 141 15.69 1.83 -7.19
N CYS A 142 16.25 1.17 -8.21
CA CYS A 142 15.45 0.38 -9.14
C CYS A 142 15.98 -1.06 -9.17
N VAL A 143 15.05 -2.03 -9.13
CA VAL A 143 15.37 -3.44 -9.28
C VAL A 143 14.70 -3.99 -10.54
N PRO A 144 15.48 -4.63 -11.43
CA PRO A 144 14.97 -5.39 -12.57
C PRO A 144 13.79 -6.31 -12.22
N LYS A 145 12.70 -6.26 -12.99
CA LYS A 145 11.78 -7.40 -13.03
C LYS A 145 12.40 -8.51 -13.87
N LYS A 146 12.14 -9.77 -13.49
CA LYS A 146 12.62 -10.94 -14.25
C LYS A 146 11.92 -10.98 -15.62
N ASN A 147 12.68 -11.25 -16.68
CA ASN A 147 12.20 -11.46 -18.06
C ASN A 147 11.53 -10.25 -18.75
N THR A 148 11.82 -9.03 -18.33
CA THR A 148 11.38 -7.80 -19.00
C THR A 148 12.58 -6.96 -19.43
N ASP A 149 12.41 -6.14 -20.46
CA ASP A 149 13.40 -5.09 -20.74
C ASP A 149 13.47 -4.15 -19.55
N LEU A 150 14.69 -3.92 -19.06
CA LEU A 150 14.97 -3.13 -17.88
C LEU A 150 14.69 -1.64 -18.09
N GLN A 151 14.61 -1.19 -19.34
CA GLN A 151 14.18 0.15 -19.71
C GLN A 151 12.65 0.31 -19.72
N GLU A 152 11.90 -0.80 -19.74
CA GLU A 152 10.43 -0.82 -19.83
C GLU A 152 9.78 -1.12 -18.47
N GLU A 153 10.34 -2.03 -17.68
CA GLU A 153 9.80 -2.38 -16.35
C GLU A 153 10.90 -2.63 -15.29
N ALA A 154 10.97 -1.73 -14.30
CA ALA A 154 11.73 -1.90 -13.07
C ALA A 154 10.83 -1.67 -11.85
N ARG A 155 11.14 -2.32 -10.72
CA ARG A 155 10.50 -2.04 -9.43
C ARG A 155 11.24 -0.89 -8.76
N LEU A 156 10.53 0.22 -8.54
CA LEU A 156 11.01 1.31 -7.70
C LEU A 156 11.10 0.82 -6.24
N ILE A 157 12.25 1.05 -5.62
CA ILE A 157 12.49 0.81 -4.19
C ILE A 157 12.81 2.16 -3.57
N HIS A 158 12.18 2.45 -2.45
CA HIS A 158 12.58 3.55 -1.58
C HIS A 158 13.53 2.99 -0.53
N ASP A 159 14.80 3.35 -0.55
CA ASP A 159 15.79 2.76 0.36
C ASP A 159 15.69 3.37 1.76
N MET A 160 14.67 2.95 2.50
CA MET A 160 14.38 3.40 3.85
C MET A 160 15.37 2.90 4.90
N SER A 161 16.37 2.11 4.48
CA SER A 161 17.50 1.66 5.29
C SER A 161 18.71 2.57 5.16
N TYR A 162 18.66 3.61 4.34
CA TYR A 162 19.68 4.65 4.26
C TYR A 162 19.48 5.75 5.33
N PRO A 163 20.54 6.29 5.96
CA PRO A 163 21.96 5.95 5.82
C PRO A 163 22.43 4.95 6.91
N GLY A 164 21.79 3.79 7.03
CA GLY A 164 22.12 2.78 8.03
C GLY A 164 21.39 3.00 9.36
N GLU A 165 22.12 3.14 10.46
CA GLU A 165 21.56 3.23 11.83
C GLU A 165 20.71 4.48 12.09
N MET A 166 20.84 5.52 11.25
CA MET A 166 20.01 6.73 11.32
C MET A 166 18.78 6.66 10.40
N SER A 167 18.58 5.54 9.71
CA SER A 167 17.52 5.39 8.72
C SER A 167 16.13 5.31 9.35
N THR A 168 15.11 5.53 8.53
CA THR A 168 13.70 5.36 8.92
C THR A 168 13.45 3.93 9.40
N ASN A 169 14.02 2.92 8.74
CA ASN A 169 13.91 1.52 9.17
C ASN A 169 14.62 1.24 10.49
N ALA A 170 15.85 1.75 10.68
CA ALA A 170 16.58 1.57 11.94
C ALA A 170 15.86 2.23 13.13
N SER A 171 15.12 3.31 12.88
CA SER A 171 14.34 4.02 13.90
C SER A 171 12.95 3.44 14.13
N SER A 172 12.53 2.45 13.34
CA SER A 172 11.20 1.81 13.44
C SER A 172 11.24 0.71 14.50
N THR A 173 10.47 0.84 15.57
CA THR A 173 10.42 -0.17 16.63
C THR A 173 9.46 -1.30 16.23
N PRO A 174 9.89 -2.57 16.15
CA PRO A 174 9.00 -3.67 15.73
C PRO A 174 7.76 -3.86 16.62
N THR A 175 7.86 -3.54 17.92
CA THR A 175 6.74 -3.66 18.87
C THR A 175 5.64 -2.61 18.68
N ASP A 176 5.93 -1.54 17.94
CA ASP A 176 4.98 -0.45 17.67
C ASP A 176 4.26 -0.67 16.32
N LEU A 177 4.58 -1.75 15.61
CA LEU A 177 3.95 -2.16 14.37
C LEU A 177 2.82 -3.18 14.68
N PRO A 178 1.79 -3.28 13.82
CA PRO A 178 0.81 -4.35 13.93
C PRO A 178 1.48 -5.74 13.89
N ASP A 179 0.98 -6.68 14.69
CA ASP A 179 1.50 -8.04 14.68
C ASP A 179 1.34 -8.65 13.28
N LEU A 180 2.46 -9.01 12.65
CA LEU A 180 2.45 -9.72 11.38
C LEU A 180 2.64 -11.22 11.63
N ALA A 181 1.55 -11.90 11.94
CA ALA A 181 1.54 -13.34 12.14
C ALA A 181 1.34 -14.07 10.80
N PHE A 182 2.37 -14.79 10.36
CA PHE A 182 2.27 -15.66 9.18
C PHE A 182 1.63 -16.99 9.55
N GLU A 183 0.48 -17.26 8.96
CA GLU A 183 -0.11 -18.59 9.09
C GLU A 183 0.75 -19.63 8.36
N SER A 184 0.96 -20.79 8.98
CA SER A 184 1.80 -21.82 8.40
C SER A 184 1.18 -22.38 7.12
N VAL A 185 1.97 -22.49 6.06
CA VAL A 185 1.60 -23.20 4.81
C VAL A 185 1.16 -24.65 5.06
N ARG A 186 1.46 -25.22 6.23
CA ARG A 186 0.90 -26.49 6.67
C ARG A 186 -0.63 -26.51 6.65
N ARG A 187 -1.28 -25.38 6.94
CA ARG A 187 -2.76 -25.29 6.91
C ARG A 187 -3.32 -25.54 5.52
N ILE A 188 -2.65 -25.07 4.47
CA ILE A 188 -2.99 -25.37 3.08
C ILE A 188 -2.90 -26.88 2.82
N ALA A 189 -1.79 -27.51 3.20
CA ALA A 189 -1.62 -28.95 3.03
C ALA A 189 -2.69 -29.75 3.78
N GLN A 190 -2.98 -29.39 5.03
CA GLN A 190 -4.02 -30.02 5.84
C GLN A 190 -5.41 -29.88 5.21
N ARG A 191 -5.73 -28.71 4.64
CA ARG A 191 -7.01 -28.50 3.93
C ARG A 191 -7.10 -29.38 2.68
N ILE A 192 -6.03 -29.52 1.90
CA ILE A 192 -5.99 -30.39 0.72
C ILE A 192 -6.21 -31.86 1.12
N GLU A 193 -5.53 -32.33 2.17
CA GLU A 193 -5.69 -33.69 2.68
C GLU A 193 -7.12 -33.97 3.18
N ASP A 194 -7.69 -33.01 3.92
CA ASP A 194 -9.07 -33.09 4.41
C ASP A 194 -10.08 -33.15 3.26
N LEU A 195 -9.99 -32.23 2.29
CA LEU A 195 -10.89 -32.20 1.14
C LEU A 195 -10.78 -33.47 0.28
N THR A 196 -9.55 -33.96 0.07
CA THR A 196 -9.32 -35.20 -0.69
C THR A 196 -9.91 -36.42 0.01
N ARG A 197 -9.84 -36.46 1.35
CA ARG A 197 -10.44 -37.54 2.15
C ARG A 197 -11.97 -37.47 2.14
N ARG A 198 -12.55 -36.27 2.26
CA ARG A 198 -14.01 -36.06 2.27
C ARG A 198 -14.64 -36.29 0.88
N TYR A 199 -13.93 -35.94 -0.19
CA TYR A 199 -14.43 -35.97 -1.56
C TYR A 199 -13.45 -36.67 -2.52
N PRO A 200 -13.22 -38.00 -2.39
CA PRO A 200 -12.15 -38.71 -3.10
C PRO A 200 -12.29 -38.74 -4.63
N LEU A 201 -13.48 -38.45 -5.16
CA LEU A 201 -13.76 -38.40 -6.60
C LEU A 201 -13.84 -36.98 -7.17
N ARG A 202 -13.59 -35.95 -6.34
CA ARG A 202 -13.62 -34.55 -6.78
C ARG A 202 -12.23 -33.94 -6.72
N PRO A 203 -11.75 -33.27 -7.77
CA PRO A 203 -10.51 -32.52 -7.72
C PRO A 203 -10.56 -31.41 -6.67
N VAL A 204 -9.44 -31.16 -6.00
CA VAL A 204 -9.24 -29.94 -5.22
C VAL A 204 -8.69 -28.86 -6.14
N LYS A 205 -9.27 -27.66 -6.08
CA LYS A 205 -8.91 -26.50 -6.89
C LYS A 205 -8.40 -25.38 -5.98
N MET A 206 -7.48 -24.58 -6.51
CA MET A 206 -6.91 -23.44 -5.82
C MET A 206 -7.17 -22.18 -6.66
N LEU A 207 -7.68 -21.13 -6.03
CA LEU A 207 -7.67 -19.79 -6.58
C LEU A 207 -6.62 -18.98 -5.83
N LYS A 208 -5.65 -18.43 -6.58
CA LYS A 208 -4.59 -17.57 -6.06
C LYS A 208 -4.78 -16.16 -6.60
N GLY A 209 -4.85 -15.19 -5.70
CA GLY A 209 -4.84 -13.76 -6.00
C GLY A 209 -3.57 -13.09 -5.51
N ASP A 210 -3.18 -12.01 -6.19
CA ASP A 210 -2.12 -11.07 -5.79
C ASP A 210 -2.73 -9.67 -5.86
N VAL A 211 -2.67 -8.91 -4.76
CA VAL A 211 -3.19 -7.54 -4.75
C VAL A 211 -2.15 -6.61 -5.33
N LYS A 212 -2.34 -6.28 -6.61
CA LYS A 212 -1.49 -5.31 -7.31
C LYS A 212 -1.42 -4.01 -6.53
N THR A 213 -0.19 -3.53 -6.30
CA THR A 213 0.08 -2.26 -5.59
C THR A 213 -0.51 -2.19 -4.18
N ALA A 214 -0.66 -3.34 -3.49
CA ALA A 214 -1.15 -3.49 -2.12
C ALA A 214 -0.83 -2.31 -1.18
N PHE A 215 0.46 -1.99 -1.00
CA PHE A 215 0.90 -0.95 -0.07
C PHE A 215 0.42 0.47 -0.47
N ARG A 216 0.25 0.73 -1.77
CA ARG A 216 -0.22 2.02 -2.30
C ARG A 216 -1.68 2.31 -1.96
N LEU A 217 -2.45 1.28 -1.58
CA LEU A 217 -3.85 1.41 -1.18
C LEU A 217 -4.00 1.94 0.26
N ILE A 218 -2.92 1.92 1.04
CA ILE A 218 -2.95 2.26 2.46
C ILE A 218 -2.35 3.66 2.66
N PRO A 219 -3.18 4.67 3.01
CA PRO A 219 -2.70 6.04 3.19
C PRO A 219 -1.88 6.17 4.48
N VAL A 220 -0.92 7.09 4.48
CA VAL A 220 -0.13 7.44 5.67
C VAL A 220 -0.51 8.81 6.19
N ALA A 221 -0.40 9.02 7.50
CA ALA A 221 -0.60 10.34 8.09
C ALA A 221 0.49 11.33 7.62
N PRO A 222 0.20 12.64 7.56
CA PRO A 222 1.19 13.64 7.14
C PRO A 222 2.50 13.61 7.94
N SER A 223 2.42 13.35 9.25
CA SER A 223 3.61 13.25 10.10
C SER A 223 4.50 12.06 9.74
N LEU A 224 3.91 10.94 9.30
CA LEU A 224 4.67 9.79 8.81
C LEU A 224 5.19 10.02 7.39
N ALA A 225 4.39 10.64 6.51
CA ALA A 225 4.81 11.00 5.16
C ALA A 225 6.09 11.86 5.13
N ALA A 226 6.29 12.71 6.14
CA ALA A 226 7.52 13.49 6.30
C ALA A 226 8.80 12.64 6.36
N HIS A 227 8.70 11.36 6.75
CA HIS A 227 9.82 10.42 6.79
C HIS A 227 10.04 9.69 5.47
N PHE A 228 9.13 9.84 4.52
CA PHE A 228 9.04 9.08 3.27
C PHE A 228 9.31 10.00 2.06
N ALA A 229 10.31 10.88 2.18
CA ALA A 229 10.75 11.73 1.08
C ALA A 229 11.85 11.06 0.24
N GLY A 230 11.85 11.32 -1.05
CA GLY A 230 12.93 11.01 -1.98
C GLY A 230 13.11 12.18 -2.96
N SER A 231 14.07 12.07 -3.88
CA SER A 231 14.35 13.13 -4.85
C SER A 231 14.56 12.60 -6.27
N CYS A 232 14.12 13.39 -7.25
CA CYS A 232 14.32 13.14 -8.67
C CYS A 232 14.52 14.48 -9.39
N GLY A 233 15.73 14.74 -9.89
CA GLY A 233 16.07 16.04 -10.46
C GLY A 233 15.97 17.17 -9.43
N ASP A 234 15.20 18.20 -9.74
CA ASP A 234 14.90 19.35 -8.89
C ASP A 234 13.62 19.19 -8.04
N LEU A 235 13.05 17.98 -8.02
CA LEU A 235 11.79 17.67 -7.32
C LEU A 235 12.03 16.80 -6.07
N ALA A 236 11.32 17.15 -5.01
CA ALA A 236 11.04 16.29 -3.88
C ALA A 236 9.81 15.43 -4.18
N ILE A 237 9.91 14.14 -3.89
CA ILE A 237 8.81 13.18 -4.00
C ILE A 237 8.48 12.65 -2.62
N ILE A 238 7.24 12.83 -2.16
CA ILE A 238 6.81 12.44 -0.82
C ILE A 238 5.78 11.32 -0.94
N ASP A 239 6.06 10.17 -0.33
CA ASP A 239 5.15 9.03 -0.31
C ASP A 239 3.97 9.30 0.64
N LEU A 240 2.77 9.31 0.06
CA LEU A 240 1.50 9.49 0.76
C LEU A 240 0.79 8.16 1.02
N ALA A 241 1.41 7.04 0.66
CA ALA A 241 0.97 5.70 1.02
C ALA A 241 2.13 4.93 1.69
N LEU A 242 1.91 3.67 2.03
CA LEU A 242 2.98 2.82 2.54
C LEU A 242 4.06 2.63 1.45
N PRO A 243 5.32 3.05 1.67
CA PRO A 243 6.36 2.93 0.67
C PRO A 243 6.86 1.49 0.57
N PHE A 244 7.27 1.10 -0.64
CA PHE A 244 8.01 -0.14 -0.84
C PHE A 244 9.46 0.06 -0.38
N GLY A 245 9.76 -0.41 0.83
CA GLY A 245 11.07 -0.29 1.47
C GLY A 245 11.02 0.01 2.96
N TRP A 246 9.88 0.50 3.49
CA TRP A 246 9.72 0.65 4.93
C TRP A 246 9.37 -0.69 5.59
N THR A 247 10.03 -0.99 6.71
CA THR A 247 9.83 -2.25 7.45
C THR A 247 8.42 -2.40 8.03
N GLY A 248 7.69 -1.29 8.23
CA GLY A 248 6.31 -1.32 8.71
C GLY A 248 5.27 -1.57 7.62
N SER A 249 5.62 -1.43 6.34
CA SER A 249 4.66 -1.55 5.24
C SER A 249 3.96 -2.92 5.19
N PRO A 250 4.68 -4.07 5.30
CA PRO A 250 4.03 -5.37 5.30
C PRO A 250 3.11 -5.60 6.50
N ALA A 251 3.46 -5.09 7.67
CA ALA A 251 2.66 -5.24 8.89
C ALA A 251 1.33 -4.47 8.78
N HIS A 252 1.38 -3.20 8.37
CA HIS A 252 0.18 -2.40 8.18
C HIS A 252 -0.72 -2.92 7.06
N TYR A 253 -0.15 -3.31 5.92
CA TYR A 253 -0.96 -3.92 4.87
C TYR A 253 -1.49 -5.29 5.26
N GLY A 254 -0.70 -6.11 5.97
CA GLY A 254 -1.12 -7.42 6.46
C GLY A 254 -2.37 -7.35 7.34
N ALA A 255 -2.55 -6.27 8.11
CA ALA A 255 -3.80 -6.02 8.83
C ALA A 255 -5.01 -5.90 7.90
N PHE A 256 -4.87 -5.27 6.74
CA PHE A 256 -5.93 -5.15 5.71
C PHE A 256 -6.10 -6.44 4.90
N GLY A 257 -5.01 -7.08 4.46
CA GLY A 257 -5.07 -8.37 3.77
C GLY A 257 -5.75 -9.44 4.64
N GLY A 258 -5.41 -9.49 5.92
CA GLY A 258 -6.08 -10.33 6.91
C GLY A 258 -7.55 -9.99 7.13
N ALA A 259 -7.94 -8.71 7.04
CA ALA A 259 -9.33 -8.29 7.14
C ALA A 259 -10.16 -8.82 5.97
N ILE A 260 -9.63 -8.78 4.74
CA ILE A 260 -10.27 -9.35 3.55
C ILE A 260 -10.48 -10.85 3.73
N SER A 261 -9.42 -11.57 4.11
CA SER A 261 -9.52 -13.02 4.35
C SER A 261 -10.44 -13.39 5.52
N PHE A 262 -10.49 -12.56 6.57
CA PHE A 262 -11.42 -12.73 7.69
C PHE A 262 -12.88 -12.63 7.23
N LEU A 263 -13.20 -11.68 6.35
CA LEU A 263 -14.54 -11.53 5.80
C LEU A 263 -14.89 -12.71 4.87
N VAL A 264 -14.02 -13.00 3.90
CA VAL A 264 -14.24 -14.10 2.94
C VAL A 264 -14.43 -15.45 3.64
N ALA A 265 -13.65 -15.73 4.69
CA ALA A 265 -13.76 -16.99 5.45
C ALA A 265 -15.08 -17.14 6.24
N ARG A 266 -15.88 -16.08 6.35
CA ARG A 266 -17.21 -16.09 7.00
C ARG A 266 -18.35 -16.15 6.00
N GLU A 267 -18.05 -15.97 4.72
CA GLU A 267 -19.00 -16.10 3.64
C GLU A 267 -19.04 -17.54 3.11
N SER A 268 -20.10 -17.84 2.38
CA SER A 268 -20.38 -19.08 1.67
C SER A 268 -21.10 -18.75 0.36
N PRO A 269 -21.25 -19.69 -0.59
CA PRO A 269 -22.07 -19.45 -1.78
C PRO A 269 -23.48 -18.94 -1.44
N SER A 270 -24.15 -19.54 -0.44
CA SER A 270 -25.51 -19.14 -0.04
C SER A 270 -25.61 -17.74 0.55
N SER A 271 -24.54 -17.21 1.16
CA SER A 271 -24.53 -15.85 1.69
C SER A 271 -24.22 -14.81 0.62
N LEU A 272 -23.55 -15.20 -0.47
CA LEU A 272 -23.23 -14.33 -1.61
C LEU A 272 -24.32 -14.37 -2.70
N ASP A 273 -24.98 -15.51 -2.90
CA ASP A 273 -26.09 -15.71 -3.82
C ASP A 273 -27.24 -16.45 -3.12
N PRO A 274 -28.38 -15.78 -2.86
CA PRO A 274 -29.54 -16.40 -2.21
C PRO A 274 -30.17 -17.58 -2.95
N SER A 275 -29.81 -17.81 -4.22
CA SER A 275 -30.26 -18.98 -4.99
C SER A 275 -29.43 -20.24 -4.71
N GLU A 276 -28.26 -20.10 -4.09
CA GLU A 276 -27.39 -21.20 -3.69
C GLU A 276 -27.81 -21.77 -2.33
N CYS A 277 -27.75 -23.10 -2.20
CA CYS A 277 -28.05 -23.81 -0.95
C CYS A 277 -26.80 -24.17 -0.13
N ASP A 278 -25.61 -23.87 -0.67
CA ASP A 278 -24.33 -24.23 -0.06
C ASP A 278 -23.94 -23.21 1.01
N ASP A 279 -24.09 -23.62 2.27
CA ASP A 279 -23.80 -22.85 3.48
C ASP A 279 -22.41 -23.14 4.08
N GLU A 280 -21.59 -23.99 3.42
CA GLU A 280 -20.24 -24.29 3.89
C GLU A 280 -19.33 -23.07 3.67
N PRO A 281 -18.73 -22.49 4.73
CA PRO A 281 -17.89 -21.32 4.59
C PRO A 281 -16.66 -21.57 3.72
N PHE A 282 -16.16 -20.52 3.08
CA PHE A 282 -14.94 -20.61 2.28
C PHE A 282 -13.70 -20.85 3.14
N PHE A 283 -12.77 -21.65 2.63
CA PHE A 283 -11.41 -21.64 3.16
C PHE A 283 -10.64 -20.46 2.57
N SER A 284 -10.24 -19.50 3.42
CA SER A 284 -9.34 -18.41 3.04
C SER A 284 -8.00 -18.54 3.75
N PHE A 285 -6.93 -18.23 3.03
CA PHE A 285 -5.57 -18.10 3.54
C PHE A 285 -4.94 -16.84 2.94
N VAL A 286 -4.15 -16.12 3.72
CA VAL A 286 -3.46 -14.90 3.29
C VAL A 286 -2.01 -14.93 3.70
N TRP A 287 -1.16 -14.41 2.81
CA TRP A 287 0.23 -14.10 3.07
C TRP A 287 0.50 -12.68 2.60
N VAL A 288 0.31 -11.71 3.49
CA VAL A 288 0.41 -10.27 3.16
C VAL A 288 -0.54 -9.92 2.00
N ASP A 289 -0.05 -9.82 0.76
CA ASP A 289 -0.75 -9.47 -0.48
C ASP A 289 -1.16 -10.67 -1.35
N ASP A 290 -0.66 -11.87 -1.04
CA ASP A 290 -1.10 -13.12 -1.65
C ASP A 290 -2.34 -13.67 -0.94
N HIS A 291 -3.41 -13.94 -1.69
CA HIS A 291 -4.61 -14.60 -1.18
C HIS A 291 -4.80 -15.97 -1.82
N ILE A 292 -5.21 -16.94 -1.02
CA ILE A 292 -5.45 -18.33 -1.46
C ILE A 292 -6.81 -18.78 -0.98
N LEU A 293 -7.61 -19.28 -1.91
CA LEU A 293 -8.84 -20.03 -1.66
C LEU A 293 -8.63 -21.48 -2.11
N LEU A 294 -9.12 -22.44 -1.32
CA LEU A 294 -8.97 -23.88 -1.57
C LEU A 294 -10.29 -24.61 -1.35
N GLU A 295 -10.86 -25.08 -2.46
CA GLU A 295 -12.17 -25.72 -2.48
C GLU A 295 -12.13 -26.96 -3.36
N VAL A 296 -13.06 -27.90 -3.12
CA VAL A 296 -13.32 -28.95 -4.11
C VAL A 296 -14.00 -28.35 -5.33
N ASP A 297 -13.82 -29.00 -6.48
CA ASP A 297 -14.54 -28.70 -7.72
C ASP A 297 -16.03 -29.04 -7.53
N ARG A 298 -16.75 -28.15 -6.86
CA ARG A 298 -18.18 -28.18 -6.55
C ARG A 298 -18.78 -26.89 -7.06
N ASP A 299 -19.58 -27.02 -8.11
CA ASP A 299 -20.43 -25.97 -8.64
C ASP A 299 -19.64 -24.67 -8.89
N ASN A 300 -20.03 -23.57 -8.26
CA ASN A 300 -19.46 -22.23 -8.47
C ASN A 300 -18.66 -21.70 -7.28
N ARG A 301 -18.25 -22.54 -6.32
CA ARG A 301 -17.60 -22.07 -5.06
C ARG A 301 -16.43 -21.10 -5.30
N LEU A 302 -15.48 -21.46 -6.15
CA LEU A 302 -14.34 -20.59 -6.46
C LEU A 302 -14.67 -19.44 -7.43
N ILE A 303 -15.84 -19.46 -8.07
CA ILE A 303 -16.28 -18.39 -8.98
C ILE A 303 -16.98 -17.28 -8.19
N LEU A 304 -17.68 -17.64 -7.11
CA LEU A 304 -18.37 -16.70 -6.22
C LEU A 304 -17.45 -16.04 -5.19
N ALA A 305 -16.35 -16.71 -4.83
CA ALA A 305 -15.40 -16.25 -3.81
C ALA A 305 -14.54 -15.06 -4.24
#